data_AF-A0A8B2NEX7-F1
#
_entry.id   AF-A0A8B2NEX7-F1
#
_cell.length_a   1.000
_cell.length_b   1.000
_cell.length_c   1.000
_cell.angle_alpha   90.00
_cell.angle_beta   90.00
_cell.angle_gamma   90.00
#
_symmetry.space_group_name_H-M   'P 1'
#
loop_
_entity.id
_entity.type
_entity.pdbx_description
1 polymer ?
#
loop_
_entity_poly.entity_id
_entity_poly.type
_entity_poly.pdbx_seq_one_letter_code
_entity_poly.pdbx_strand_id
1 'polypeptide(L)'
;MVVPVIVQGAALLRDHVYSQSQGRAGELALAVRREELAWRIEQLEYDAELARHQKEVMLSMISAGDAAHARKIDAVMEAFRGVLGVLTTHQRMLESEKDMLSRSFLSPDTTDALRVEIRRRQREIDVALEEIDESAVAVQAIATETVRRIDPQMPPLMLR
;
A
#
# COMPACT_ATOMS: atom_id res chain seq x y z
N MET A 1 -34.40 -89.66 -29.85
CA MET A 1 -34.21 -88.84 -28.63
C MET A 1 -33.04 -87.88 -28.84
N VAL A 2 -33.24 -86.69 -29.42
CA VAL A 2 -32.15 -85.70 -29.67
C VAL A 2 -32.51 -84.30 -29.18
N VAL A 3 -33.79 -84.06 -28.91
CA VAL A 3 -34.33 -82.76 -28.49
C VAL A 3 -33.83 -82.27 -27.11
N PRO A 4 -33.67 -83.11 -26.05
CA PRO A 4 -33.36 -82.57 -24.72
C PRO A 4 -31.91 -82.07 -24.56
N VAL A 5 -30.95 -82.63 -25.29
CA VAL A 5 -29.53 -82.25 -25.20
C VAL A 5 -29.26 -80.90 -25.86
N ILE A 6 -29.91 -80.62 -26.99
CA ILE A 6 -29.79 -79.33 -27.70
C ILE A 6 -30.41 -78.20 -26.86
N VAL A 7 -31.53 -78.46 -26.18
CA VAL A 7 -32.21 -77.48 -25.32
C VAL A 7 -31.39 -77.18 -24.06
N GLN A 8 -30.77 -78.19 -23.42
CA GLN A 8 -29.87 -77.98 -22.29
C GLN A 8 -28.58 -77.23 -22.67
N GLY A 9 -27.98 -77.55 -23.81
CA GLY A 9 -26.79 -76.82 -24.31
C GLY A 9 -27.09 -75.35 -24.63
N ALA A 10 -28.26 -75.06 -25.20
CA ALA A 10 -28.69 -73.70 -25.48
C ALA A 10 -28.97 -72.88 -24.21
N ALA A 11 -29.47 -73.52 -23.14
CA ALA A 11 -29.69 -72.86 -21.85
C ALA A 11 -28.36 -72.48 -21.18
N LEU A 12 -27.37 -73.38 -21.16
CA LEU A 12 -26.05 -73.12 -20.58
C LEU A 12 -25.28 -72.04 -21.33
N LEU A 13 -25.37 -72.02 -22.67
CA LEU A 13 -24.77 -70.95 -23.48
C LEU A 13 -25.45 -69.60 -23.21
N ARG A 14 -26.78 -69.58 -23.03
CA ARG A 14 -27.51 -68.34 -22.70
C ARG A 14 -27.12 -67.81 -21.32
N ASP A 15 -27.02 -68.67 -20.31
CA ASP A 15 -26.59 -68.29 -18.96
C ASP A 15 -25.13 -67.82 -18.93
N HIS A 16 -24.25 -68.45 -19.70
CA HIS A 16 -22.85 -68.02 -19.81
C HIS A 16 -22.70 -66.68 -20.54
N VAL A 17 -23.45 -66.46 -21.62
CA VAL A 17 -23.47 -65.17 -22.33
C VAL A 17 -24.09 -64.08 -21.45
N TYR A 18 -25.11 -64.42 -20.65
CA TYR A 18 -25.75 -63.51 -19.72
C TYR A 18 -24.84 -63.15 -18.52
N SER A 19 -24.09 -64.11 -17.98
CA SER A 19 -23.13 -63.82 -16.91
C SER A 19 -21.94 -62.99 -17.39
N GLN A 20 -21.43 -63.24 -18.60
CA GLN A 20 -20.40 -62.42 -19.22
C GLN A 20 -20.89 -60.99 -19.53
N SER A 21 -22.14 -60.83 -19.97
CA SER A 21 -22.71 -59.51 -20.25
C SER A 21 -22.92 -58.70 -18.97
N GLN A 22 -23.32 -59.35 -17.86
CA GLN A 22 -23.38 -58.70 -16.54
C GLN A 22 -21.98 -58.33 -16.02
N GLY A 23 -20.97 -59.17 -16.22
CA GLY A 23 -19.57 -58.86 -15.87
C GLY A 23 -19.05 -57.62 -16.60
N ARG A 24 -19.25 -57.54 -17.92
CA ARG A 24 -18.88 -56.37 -18.73
C ARG A 24 -19.65 -55.10 -18.35
N ALA A 25 -20.93 -55.23 -18.02
CA ALA A 25 -21.73 -54.09 -17.54
C ALA A 25 -21.20 -53.56 -16.20
N GLY A 26 -20.77 -54.44 -15.29
CA GLY A 26 -20.12 -54.06 -14.04
C GLY A 26 -18.77 -53.36 -14.25
N GLU A 27 -17.93 -53.86 -15.16
CA GLU A 27 -16.64 -53.25 -15.52
C GLU A 27 -16.82 -51.85 -16.15
N LEU A 28 -17.77 -51.70 -17.07
CA LEU A 28 -18.14 -50.41 -17.66
C LEU A 28 -18.64 -49.42 -16.61
N ALA A 29 -19.50 -49.85 -15.69
CA ALA A 29 -19.98 -48.99 -14.60
C ALA A 29 -18.85 -48.53 -13.68
N LEU A 30 -17.87 -49.40 -13.39
CA LEU A 30 -16.68 -49.05 -12.62
C LEU A 30 -15.76 -48.08 -13.39
N ALA A 31 -15.61 -48.26 -14.70
CA ALA A 31 -14.82 -47.36 -15.54
C ALA A 31 -15.41 -45.95 -15.55
N VAL A 32 -16.73 -45.82 -15.79
CA VAL A 32 -17.44 -44.53 -15.75
C VAL A 32 -17.32 -43.89 -14.37
N ARG A 33 -17.49 -44.67 -13.29
CA ARG A 33 -17.33 -44.16 -11.91
C ARG A 33 -15.91 -43.64 -11.64
N ARG A 34 -14.88 -44.31 -12.18
CA ARG A 34 -13.48 -43.88 -12.03
C ARG A 34 -13.22 -42.58 -12.79
N GLU A 35 -13.76 -42.45 -13.99
CA GLU A 35 -13.66 -41.24 -14.80
C GLU A 35 -14.39 -40.05 -14.14
N GLU A 36 -15.60 -40.28 -13.59
CA GLU A 36 -16.33 -39.27 -12.81
C GLU A 36 -15.55 -38.82 -11.57
N LEU A 37 -14.88 -39.75 -10.87
CA LEU A 37 -14.06 -39.42 -9.70
C LEU A 37 -12.79 -38.65 -10.10
N ALA A 38 -12.13 -39.05 -11.19
CA ALA A 38 -10.95 -38.35 -11.71
C ALA A 38 -11.30 -36.90 -12.08
N TRP A 39 -12.40 -36.69 -12.80
CA TRP A 39 -12.89 -35.36 -13.16
C TRP A 39 -13.21 -34.50 -11.91
N ARG A 40 -13.84 -35.08 -10.89
CA ARG A 40 -14.12 -34.36 -9.63
C ARG A 40 -12.85 -33.98 -8.88
N ILE A 41 -11.82 -34.81 -8.90
CA ILE A 41 -10.52 -34.49 -8.29
C ILE A 41 -9.86 -33.34 -9.05
N GLU A 42 -9.81 -33.41 -10.38
CA GLU A 42 -9.27 -32.34 -11.22
C GLU A 42 -9.99 -31.00 -10.99
N GLN A 43 -11.32 -31.03 -10.83
CA GLN A 43 -12.09 -29.82 -10.48
C GLN A 43 -11.71 -29.25 -9.11
N LEU A 44 -11.57 -30.10 -8.10
CA LEU A 44 -11.17 -29.65 -6.76
C LEU A 44 -9.76 -29.07 -6.73
N GLU A 45 -8.84 -29.66 -7.49
CA GLU A 45 -7.47 -29.16 -7.64
C GLU A 45 -7.47 -27.80 -8.36
N TYR A 46 -8.22 -27.67 -9.45
CA TYR A 46 -8.40 -26.39 -10.15
C TYR A 46 -9.00 -25.31 -9.25
N ASP A 47 -10.06 -25.62 -8.50
CA ASP A 47 -10.69 -24.67 -7.59
C ASP A 47 -9.74 -24.24 -6.46
N ALA A 48 -8.92 -25.17 -5.95
CA ALA A 48 -7.91 -24.88 -4.95
C ALA A 48 -6.78 -23.98 -5.50
N GLU A 49 -6.33 -24.22 -6.73
CA GLU A 49 -5.36 -23.38 -7.42
C GLU A 49 -5.91 -21.98 -7.70
N LEU A 50 -7.15 -21.89 -8.19
CA LEU A 50 -7.83 -20.62 -8.41
C LEU A 50 -7.95 -19.81 -7.10
N ALA A 51 -8.33 -20.46 -6.00
CA ALA A 51 -8.40 -19.81 -4.69
C ALA A 51 -7.02 -19.32 -4.20
N ARG A 52 -5.96 -20.10 -4.41
CA ARG A 52 -4.58 -19.66 -4.11
C ARG A 52 -4.18 -18.45 -4.95
N HIS A 53 -4.45 -18.51 -6.26
CA HIS A 53 -4.14 -17.41 -7.17
C HIS A 53 -4.90 -16.13 -6.79
N GLN A 54 -6.21 -16.23 -6.51
CA GLN A 54 -7.01 -15.08 -6.07
C GLN A 54 -6.47 -14.48 -4.76
N LYS A 55 -6.05 -15.32 -3.81
CA LYS A 55 -5.41 -14.87 -2.58
C LYS A 55 -4.11 -14.12 -2.86
N GLU A 56 -3.24 -14.64 -3.72
CA GLU A 56 -1.99 -14.00 -4.11
C GLU A 56 -2.22 -12.65 -4.80
N VAL A 57 -3.19 -12.59 -5.71
CA VAL A 57 -3.60 -11.34 -6.37
C VAL A 57 -4.07 -10.32 -5.33
N MET A 58 -4.93 -10.72 -4.39
CA MET A 58 -5.40 -9.83 -3.34
C MET A 58 -4.26 -9.31 -2.45
N LEU A 59 -3.33 -10.17 -2.05
CA LEU A 59 -2.15 -9.77 -1.26
C LEU A 59 -1.24 -8.81 -2.03
N SER A 60 -1.02 -9.05 -3.34
CA SER A 60 -0.23 -8.14 -4.17
C SER A 60 -0.90 -6.77 -4.36
N MET A 61 -2.23 -6.73 -4.50
CA MET A 61 -3.00 -5.49 -4.55
C MET A 61 -2.90 -4.70 -3.24
N ILE A 62 -3.00 -5.38 -2.09
CA ILE A 62 -2.81 -4.74 -0.77
C ILE A 62 -1.41 -4.16 -0.66
N SER A 63 -0.37 -4.95 -0.96
CA SER A 63 1.02 -4.51 -0.91
C SER A 63 1.31 -3.32 -1.84
N ALA A 64 0.74 -3.35 -3.06
CA ALA A 64 0.85 -2.22 -3.99
C ALA A 64 0.14 -0.96 -3.46
N GLY A 65 -1.00 -1.14 -2.80
CA GLY A 65 -1.73 -0.09 -2.09
C GLY A 65 -0.89 0.56 -0.99
N ASP A 66 -0.31 -0.25 -0.10
CA ASP A 66 0.56 0.22 0.98
C ASP A 66 1.76 1.00 0.45
N ALA A 67 2.42 0.51 -0.61
CA ALA A 67 3.53 1.19 -1.24
C ALA A 67 3.12 2.52 -1.92
N ALA A 68 1.89 2.62 -2.44
CA ALA A 68 1.37 3.87 -2.96
C ALA A 68 1.03 4.87 -1.84
N HIS A 69 0.49 4.39 -0.71
CA HIS A 69 0.22 5.21 0.47
C HIS A 69 1.52 5.79 1.06
N ALA A 70 2.55 4.97 1.23
CA ALA A 70 3.86 5.40 1.70
C ALA A 70 4.45 6.52 0.81
N ARG A 71 4.42 6.33 -0.51
CA ARG A 71 4.90 7.35 -1.47
C ARG A 71 4.15 8.67 -1.40
N LYS A 72 2.83 8.65 -1.13
CA LYS A 72 2.04 9.86 -0.94
C LYS A 72 2.45 10.60 0.33
N ILE A 73 2.64 9.87 1.43
CA ILE A 73 3.11 10.45 2.70
C ILE A 73 4.49 11.08 2.49
N ASP A 74 5.42 10.37 1.86
CA ASP A 74 6.77 10.87 1.59
C ASP A 74 6.75 12.15 0.75
N ALA A 75 5.96 12.21 -0.32
CA ALA A 75 5.85 13.39 -1.17
C ALA A 75 5.29 14.62 -0.42
N VAL A 76 4.29 14.40 0.43
CA VAL A 76 3.69 15.46 1.27
C VAL A 76 4.72 15.95 2.30
N MET A 77 5.42 15.03 2.95
CA MET A 77 6.48 15.36 3.91
C MET A 77 7.60 16.17 3.28
N GLU A 78 8.02 15.80 2.07
CA GLU A 78 9.06 16.52 1.36
C GLU A 78 8.65 17.95 1.01
N ALA A 79 7.40 18.17 0.60
CA ALA A 79 6.88 19.51 0.37
C ALA A 79 6.93 20.38 1.64
N PHE A 80 6.52 19.84 2.79
CA PHE A 80 6.57 20.57 4.07
C PHE A 80 8.00 20.85 4.54
N ARG A 81 8.94 19.91 4.37
CA ARG A 81 10.38 20.16 4.63
C ARG A 81 10.92 21.27 3.74
N GLY A 82 10.52 21.30 2.46
CA GLY A 82 10.89 22.37 1.54
C GLY A 82 10.44 23.75 2.04
N VAL A 83 9.20 23.88 2.49
CA VAL A 83 8.67 25.14 3.05
C VAL A 83 9.46 25.55 4.30
N LEU A 84 9.69 24.63 5.24
CA LEU A 84 10.50 24.93 6.44
C LEU A 84 11.93 25.33 6.08
N GLY A 85 12.55 24.68 5.09
CA GLY A 85 13.87 25.04 4.60
C GLY A 85 13.95 26.47 4.06
N VAL A 86 12.91 26.93 3.36
CA VAL A 86 12.79 28.32 2.91
C VAL A 86 12.65 29.27 4.10
N LEU A 87 11.78 28.96 5.06
CA LEU A 87 11.58 29.76 6.28
C LEU A 87 12.89 29.89 7.08
N THR A 88 13.60 28.78 7.33
CA THR A 88 14.89 28.79 8.02
C THR A 88 15.96 29.58 7.26
N THR A 89 15.95 29.53 5.93
CA THR A 89 16.87 30.32 5.11
C THR A 89 16.57 31.81 5.26
N HIS A 90 15.30 32.21 5.22
CA HIS A 90 14.88 33.59 5.41
C HIS A 90 15.23 34.09 6.82
N GLN A 91 14.98 33.27 7.85
CA GLN A 91 15.36 33.56 9.24
C GLN A 91 16.86 33.88 9.37
N ARG A 92 17.73 33.03 8.81
CA ARG A 92 19.19 33.26 8.83
C ARG A 92 19.60 34.56 8.13
N MET A 93 18.92 34.92 7.04
CA MET A 93 19.20 36.18 6.33
C MET A 93 18.83 37.39 7.20
N LEU A 94 17.68 37.34 7.87
CA LEU A 94 17.21 38.39 8.77
C LEU A 94 18.09 38.53 10.01
N GLU A 95 18.50 37.41 10.62
CA GLU A 95 19.46 37.40 11.73
C GLU A 95 20.80 38.01 11.32
N SER A 96 21.31 37.64 10.14
CA SER A 96 22.53 38.23 9.58
C SER A 96 22.41 39.74 9.34
N GLU A 97 21.27 40.19 8.80
CA GLU A 97 20.97 41.61 8.62
C GLU A 97 20.96 42.34 9.97
N LYS A 98 20.30 41.77 10.98
CA LYS A 98 20.23 42.32 12.34
C LYS A 98 21.61 42.43 12.99
N ASP A 99 22.49 41.46 12.77
CA ASP A 99 23.87 41.48 13.25
C ASP A 99 24.71 42.57 12.55
N MET A 100 24.50 42.77 11.24
CA MET A 100 25.14 43.86 10.50
C MET A 100 24.65 45.22 10.98
N LEU A 101 23.35 45.38 11.19
CA LEU A 101 22.75 46.59 11.75
C LEU A 101 23.25 46.88 13.16
N SER A 102 23.40 45.85 14.01
CA SER A 102 23.94 46.00 15.37
C SER A 102 25.38 46.50 15.35
N ARG A 103 26.21 45.99 14.43
CA ARG A 103 27.59 46.48 14.25
C ARG A 103 27.62 47.92 13.75
N SER A 104 26.77 48.26 12.78
CA SER A 104 26.64 49.64 12.29
C SER A 104 26.16 50.59 13.38
N PHE A 105 25.26 50.15 14.28
CA PHE A 105 24.75 50.97 15.38
C PHE A 105 25.86 51.38 16.37
N LEU A 106 26.82 50.50 16.61
CA LEU A 106 27.94 50.72 17.53
C LEU A 106 29.11 51.52 16.91
N SER A 107 29.08 51.76 15.59
CA SER A 107 30.14 52.49 14.91
C SER A 107 30.19 53.97 15.35
N PRO A 108 31.40 54.53 15.61
CA PRO A 108 31.56 55.94 15.97
C PRO A 108 31.12 56.91 14.86
N ASP A 109 31.09 56.46 13.60
CA ASP A 109 30.71 57.28 12.44
C ASP A 109 29.18 57.36 12.22
N THR A 110 28.40 56.65 13.04
CA THR A 110 26.95 56.55 12.87
C THR A 110 26.24 57.77 13.45
N THR A 111 25.64 58.56 12.55
CA THR A 111 24.84 59.74 12.89
C THR A 111 23.57 59.38 13.66
N ASP A 112 23.03 60.33 14.43
CA ASP A 112 21.80 60.10 15.20
C ASP A 112 20.59 59.77 14.33
N ALA A 113 20.48 60.39 13.14
CA ALA A 113 19.45 60.05 12.17
C ALA A 113 19.55 58.58 11.71
N LEU A 114 20.78 58.12 11.43
CA LEU A 114 21.03 56.73 11.05
C LEU A 114 20.76 55.76 12.22
N ARG A 115 21.06 56.15 13.47
CA ARG A 115 20.72 55.34 14.67
C ARG A 115 19.22 55.13 14.83
N VAL A 116 18.41 56.16 14.57
CA VAL A 116 16.95 56.04 14.59
C VAL A 116 16.47 55.06 13.53
N GLU A 117 17.01 55.15 12.32
CA GLU A 117 16.63 54.26 11.22
C GLU A 117 17.07 52.81 11.47
N ILE A 118 18.28 52.60 11.99
CA ILE A 118 18.76 51.26 12.36
C ILE A 118 17.82 50.62 13.40
N ARG A 119 17.41 51.36 14.44
CA ARG A 119 16.46 50.86 15.44
C ARG A 119 15.08 50.56 14.85
N ARG A 120 14.63 51.37 13.88
CA ARG A 120 13.39 51.12 13.14
C ARG A 120 13.47 49.79 12.41
N ARG A 121 14.53 49.59 11.62
CA ARG A 121 14.75 48.37 10.85
C ARG A 121 14.94 47.13 11.73
N GLN A 122 15.67 47.24 12.85
CA GLN A 122 15.81 46.12 13.79
C GLN A 122 14.47 45.64 14.36
N ARG A 123 13.54 46.57 14.68
CA ARG A 123 12.19 46.20 15.12
C ARG A 123 11.36 45.54 14.02
N GLU A 124 11.49 46.00 12.77
CA GLU A 124 10.83 45.35 11.63
C GLU A 124 11.34 43.91 11.46
N ILE A 125 12.65 43.70 11.61
CA ILE A 125 13.26 42.37 11.56
C ILE A 125 12.75 41.50 12.72
N ASP A 126 12.66 42.03 13.93
CA ASP A 126 12.15 41.28 15.08
C ASP A 126 10.72 40.78 14.87
N VAL A 127 9.84 41.62 14.33
CA VAL A 127 8.47 41.23 13.97
C VAL A 127 8.48 40.16 12.87
N ALA A 128 9.31 40.32 11.83
CA ALA A 128 9.39 39.34 10.75
C ALA A 128 9.94 37.98 11.23
N LEU A 129 10.85 37.96 12.20
CA LEU A 129 11.35 36.72 12.81
C LEU A 129 10.26 36.02 13.62
N GLU A 130 9.46 36.77 14.39
CA GLU A 130 8.31 36.22 15.12
C GLU A 130 7.26 35.63 14.16
N GLU A 131 6.94 36.33 13.06
CA GLU A 131 6.03 35.82 12.02
C GLU A 131 6.54 34.53 11.35
N ILE A 132 7.86 34.40 11.16
CA ILE A 132 8.48 33.17 10.64
C ILE A 132 8.34 32.02 11.63
N ASP A 133 8.59 32.26 12.91
CA ASP A 133 8.44 31.24 13.96
C ASP A 133 6.98 30.75 14.06
N GLU A 134 6.01 31.68 14.07
CA GLU A 134 4.58 31.35 14.03
C GLU A 134 4.22 30.53 12.78
N SER A 135 4.74 30.94 11.61
CA SER A 135 4.53 30.22 10.35
C SER A 135 5.11 28.82 10.38
N ALA A 136 6.30 28.62 10.97
CA ALA A 136 6.93 27.32 11.11
C ALA A 136 6.09 26.37 11.99
N VAL A 137 5.57 26.88 13.12
CA VAL A 137 4.65 26.13 13.99
C VAL A 137 3.38 25.75 13.23
N ALA A 138 2.79 26.69 12.48
CA ALA A 138 1.59 26.45 11.69
C ALA A 138 1.83 25.37 10.61
N VAL A 139 2.96 25.44 9.88
CA VAL A 139 3.35 24.44 8.87
C VAL A 139 3.46 23.05 9.51
N GLN A 140 4.06 22.94 10.69
CA GLN A 140 4.21 21.67 11.38
C GLN A 140 2.87 21.09 11.87
N ALA A 141 1.96 21.95 12.34
CA ALA A 141 0.60 21.55 12.71
C ALA A 141 -0.19 21.05 11.49
N ILE A 142 -0.13 21.78 10.37
CA ILE A 142 -0.79 21.40 9.10
C ILE A 142 -0.22 20.09 8.56
N ALA A 143 1.10 19.90 8.63
CA ALA A 143 1.74 18.67 8.20
C ALA A 143 1.27 17.46 9.03
N THR A 144 1.22 17.62 10.35
CA THR A 144 0.73 16.59 11.27
C THR A 144 -0.72 16.22 10.96
N GLU A 145 -1.60 17.21 10.77
CA GLU A 145 -3.00 16.98 10.45
C GLU A 145 -3.17 16.32 9.06
N THR A 146 -2.43 16.79 8.06
CA THR A 146 -2.48 16.24 6.70
C THR A 146 -2.08 14.77 6.68
N VAL A 147 -1.03 14.42 7.39
CA VAL A 147 -0.55 13.04 7.46
C VAL A 147 -1.50 12.16 8.27
N ARG A 148 -2.08 12.65 9.37
CA ARG A 148 -3.13 11.92 10.11
C ARG A 148 -4.37 11.60 9.29
N ARG A 149 -4.73 12.45 8.32
CA ARG A 149 -5.82 12.16 7.38
C ARG A 149 -5.49 11.03 6.42
N ILE A 150 -4.21 10.81 6.11
CA ILE A 150 -3.73 9.74 5.24
C ILE A 150 -3.53 8.44 6.04
N ASP A 151 -2.94 8.55 7.23
CA ASP A 151 -2.73 7.46 8.18
C ASP A 151 -3.09 7.91 9.62
N PRO A 152 -4.28 7.53 10.13
CA PRO A 152 -4.74 7.92 11.46
C PRO A 152 -3.89 7.40 12.62
N GLN A 153 -3.08 6.35 12.41
CA GLN A 153 -2.23 5.78 13.46
C GLN A 153 -0.85 6.45 13.52
N MET A 154 -0.56 7.38 12.62
CA MET A 154 0.76 7.98 12.51
C MET A 154 1.03 8.96 13.68
N PRO A 155 2.20 8.86 14.35
CA PRO A 155 2.55 9.73 15.47
C PRO A 155 2.72 11.20 15.01
N PRO A 156 2.64 12.17 15.94
CA PRO A 156 2.88 13.57 15.63
C PRO A 156 4.26 13.77 14.99
N LEU A 157 4.28 14.53 13.91
CA LEU A 157 5.47 14.69 13.09
C LEU A 157 6.41 15.73 13.68
N MET A 158 7.68 15.36 13.83
CA MET A 158 8.76 16.31 13.99
C MET A 158 9.45 16.52 12.64
N LEU A 159 9.08 17.60 11.96
CA LEU A 159 9.81 18.07 10.80
C LEU A 159 11.09 18.74 11.34
N ARG A 160 12.20 18.01 11.31
CA ARG A 160 13.53 18.55 11.62
C ARG A 160 14.19 19.11 10.37
#